data_AF-A0AAJ6G3C6-F1
#
_entry.id   AF-A0AAJ6G3C6-F1
#
_cell.length_a   1.000
_cell.length_b   1.000
_cell.length_c   1.000
_cell.angle_alpha   90.00
_cell.angle_beta   90.00
_cell.angle_gamma   90.00
#
_symmetry.space_group_name_H-M   'P 1'
#
loop_
_entity.id
_entity.type
_entity.pdbx_description
1 polymer ?
#
loop_
_entity_poly.entity_id
_entity_poly.type
_entity_poly.pdbx_seq_one_letter_code
_entity_poly.pdbx_strand_id
1 'polypeptide(L)'
;MSASAIYRGWMRHRRHTPHPHAFGYPIAQLLLDLDELPRLFEGRWLWSVGRRNVVEFRRSDYLGAPGQPLAEAVRERITQALGRAPQGPIRLLTHPRYAGHVFNPVSFYYCYAADGTTLDSIVAEITNTPWKERHAYVLPVAQADAQGRALCWSFDKQFHVSPFMQMDCEYRWRFTAPGDDLHVHMQVWREGVCQFDADLVMQRHPFTGRGLAGVLLRYPLMTLKVVAAIHWQALRLWLKRNPVHDHPSLAGKSP
;
A
#
# COMPACT_ATOMS: atom_id res chain seq x y z
N MET A 1 14.12 20.25 -7.16
CA MET A 1 12.65 20.01 -7.12
C MET A 1 12.41 18.86 -6.16
N SER A 2 11.36 18.92 -5.34
CA SER A 2 11.07 17.84 -4.37
C SER A 2 10.77 16.53 -5.12
N ALA A 3 11.35 15.43 -4.65
CA ALA A 3 11.06 14.08 -5.15
C ALA A 3 9.65 13.63 -4.70
N SER A 4 9.18 14.16 -3.56
CA SER A 4 7.83 13.94 -3.07
C SER A 4 6.77 14.52 -4.02
N ALA A 5 5.62 13.84 -4.10
CA ALA A 5 4.54 14.19 -5.00
C ALA A 5 3.17 13.75 -4.46
N ILE A 6 2.12 14.31 -5.03
CA ILE A 6 0.75 13.86 -4.78
C ILE A 6 0.34 13.00 -5.95
N TYR A 7 -0.06 11.76 -5.71
CA TYR A 7 -0.63 10.89 -6.74
C TYR A 7 -2.14 10.86 -6.59
N ARG A 8 -2.86 11.12 -7.68
CA ARG A 8 -4.33 11.10 -7.71
C ARG A 8 -4.82 10.20 -8.83
N GLY A 9 -5.86 9.45 -8.56
CA GLY A 9 -6.46 8.60 -9.58
C GLY A 9 -7.56 7.73 -9.01
N TRP A 10 -7.54 6.44 -9.32
CA TRP A 10 -8.64 5.52 -9.03
C TRP A 10 -8.11 4.19 -8.53
N MET A 11 -8.84 3.62 -7.58
CA MET A 11 -8.70 2.24 -7.13
C MET A 11 -9.88 1.44 -7.64
N ARG A 12 -9.64 0.27 -8.22
CA ARG A 12 -10.68 -0.69 -8.61
C ARG A 12 -10.37 -2.03 -7.97
N HIS A 13 -11.40 -2.66 -7.45
CA HIS A 13 -11.34 -4.04 -6.97
C HIS A 13 -12.35 -4.87 -7.75
N ARG A 14 -11.95 -6.04 -8.22
CA ARG A 14 -12.87 -7.00 -8.85
C ARG A 14 -12.63 -8.38 -8.26
N ARG A 15 -13.69 -8.96 -7.72
CA ARG A 15 -13.77 -10.38 -7.40
C ARG A 15 -14.48 -11.06 -8.57
N HIS A 16 -13.88 -12.11 -9.10
CA HIS A 16 -14.44 -12.90 -10.19
C HIS A 16 -15.25 -14.09 -9.65
N THR A 17 -14.83 -14.65 -8.52
CA THR A 17 -15.37 -15.89 -7.94
C THR A 17 -15.55 -15.80 -6.43
N PRO A 18 -16.50 -16.56 -5.84
CA PRO A 18 -17.54 -17.35 -6.51
C PRO A 18 -18.65 -16.49 -7.13
N HIS A 19 -18.83 -15.26 -6.62
CA HIS A 19 -19.80 -14.30 -7.13
C HIS A 19 -19.08 -13.05 -7.65
N PRO A 20 -19.25 -12.70 -8.94
CA PRO A 20 -18.69 -11.49 -9.50
C PRO A 20 -19.11 -10.25 -8.71
N HIS A 21 -18.13 -9.47 -8.28
CA HIS A 21 -18.37 -8.19 -7.62
C HIS A 21 -17.23 -7.23 -7.93
N ALA A 22 -17.56 -6.05 -8.43
CA ALA A 22 -16.60 -5.02 -8.73
C ALA A 22 -17.03 -3.70 -8.12
N PHE A 23 -16.07 -2.93 -7.63
CA PHE A 23 -16.28 -1.56 -7.22
C PHE A 23 -15.00 -0.76 -7.45
N GLY A 24 -15.15 0.54 -7.64
CA GLY A 24 -14.03 1.45 -7.76
C GLY A 24 -14.35 2.79 -7.13
N TYR A 25 -13.30 3.50 -6.73
CA TYR A 25 -13.42 4.79 -6.07
C TYR A 25 -12.19 5.65 -6.35
N PRO A 26 -12.35 6.99 -6.41
CA PRO A 26 -11.21 7.88 -6.59
C PRO A 26 -10.30 7.80 -5.37
N ILE A 27 -8.99 7.92 -5.54
CA ILE A 27 -8.04 7.85 -4.43
C ILE A 27 -6.93 8.87 -4.63
N ALA A 28 -6.32 9.31 -3.54
CA ALA A 28 -5.15 10.17 -3.57
C ALA A 28 -4.13 9.73 -2.52
N GLN A 29 -2.95 9.31 -2.96
CA GLN A 29 -1.84 8.92 -2.10
C GLN A 29 -0.71 9.95 -2.19
N LEU A 30 0.15 9.98 -1.17
CA LEU A 30 1.36 10.78 -1.22
C LEU A 30 2.53 9.85 -1.53
N LEU A 31 3.35 10.24 -2.50
CA LEU A 31 4.70 9.73 -2.64
C LEU A 31 5.61 10.64 -1.81
N LEU A 32 6.21 10.09 -0.76
CA LEU A 32 7.03 10.80 0.21
C LEU A 32 8.46 10.30 0.07
N ASP A 33 9.39 11.17 -0.26
CA ASP A 33 10.81 10.86 -0.10
C ASP A 33 11.15 10.89 1.39
N LEU A 34 11.66 9.77 1.93
CA LEU A 34 11.89 9.63 3.36
C LEU A 34 13.00 10.58 3.86
N ASP A 35 13.91 11.00 2.99
CA ASP A 35 14.97 11.96 3.33
C ASP A 35 14.42 13.41 3.41
N GLU A 36 13.35 13.71 2.67
CA GLU A 36 12.65 15.00 2.71
C GLU A 36 11.67 15.12 3.88
N LEU A 37 11.17 13.97 4.36
CA LEU A 37 10.04 13.86 5.29
C LEU A 37 10.11 14.80 6.51
N PRO A 38 11.25 14.96 7.23
CA PRO A 38 11.31 15.81 8.41
C PRO A 38 10.89 17.27 8.16
N ARG A 39 11.12 17.78 6.94
CA ARG A 39 10.86 19.18 6.56
C ARG A 39 9.68 19.33 5.59
N LEU A 40 9.14 18.22 5.09
CA LEU A 40 8.20 18.20 3.96
C LEU A 40 6.88 18.97 4.23
N PHE A 41 6.47 19.04 5.50
CA PHE A 41 5.26 19.76 5.93
C PHE A 41 5.53 21.08 6.67
N GLU A 42 6.75 21.61 6.61
CA GLU A 42 7.04 22.94 7.15
C GLU A 42 6.18 24.02 6.47
N GLY A 43 5.67 24.97 7.27
CA GLY A 43 4.76 26.01 6.80
C GLY A 43 3.34 25.53 6.44
N ARG A 44 3.00 24.26 6.67
CA ARG A 44 1.68 23.70 6.35
C ARG A 44 0.87 23.44 7.62
N TRP A 45 0.06 24.41 7.99
CA TRP A 45 -0.76 24.41 9.21
C TRP A 45 -1.60 23.14 9.47
N LEU A 46 -2.18 22.52 8.44
CA LEU A 46 -3.02 21.30 8.57
C LEU A 46 -2.25 19.97 8.42
N TRP A 47 -0.93 20.04 8.26
CA TRP A 47 -0.07 18.88 8.00
C TRP A 47 1.06 18.78 9.02
N SER A 48 1.50 17.56 9.30
CA SER A 48 2.57 17.33 10.26
C SER A 48 3.28 16.00 10.09
N VAL A 49 4.50 15.92 10.64
CA VAL A 49 5.19 14.68 10.97
C VAL A 49 5.25 14.54 12.48
N GLY A 50 4.83 13.40 13.03
CA GLY A 50 4.98 13.03 14.44
C GLY A 50 4.14 13.81 15.47
N ARG A 51 3.41 14.85 15.06
CA ARG A 51 2.48 15.62 15.91
C ARG A 51 1.04 15.50 15.41
N ARG A 52 0.07 15.54 16.33
CA ARG A 52 -1.37 15.54 15.99
C ARG A 52 -1.71 16.73 15.09
N ASN A 53 -2.40 16.45 13.98
CA ASN A 53 -2.94 17.45 13.06
C ASN A 53 -4.11 16.85 12.25
N VAL A 54 -4.70 17.63 11.35
CA VAL A 54 -5.72 17.13 10.41
C VAL A 54 -5.13 16.03 9.55
N VAL A 55 -3.91 16.20 9.04
CA VAL A 55 -3.14 15.14 8.40
C VAL A 55 -1.80 14.98 9.08
N GLU A 56 -1.50 13.76 9.51
CA GLU A 56 -0.29 13.42 10.26
C GLU A 56 0.41 12.24 9.59
N PHE A 57 1.70 12.40 9.31
CA PHE A 57 2.58 11.25 9.14
C PHE A 57 3.02 10.78 10.52
N ARG A 58 2.64 9.56 10.91
CA ARG A 58 3.03 8.99 12.21
C ARG A 58 3.88 7.75 12.01
N ARG A 59 5.10 7.75 12.55
CA ARG A 59 6.08 6.66 12.37
C ARG A 59 5.54 5.28 12.77
N SER A 60 4.70 5.21 13.81
CA SER A 60 4.07 3.96 14.28
C SER A 60 3.13 3.29 13.27
N ASP A 61 2.70 4.02 12.25
CA ASP A 61 1.71 3.53 11.28
C ASP A 61 2.37 2.72 10.14
N TYR A 62 3.69 2.60 10.15
CA TYR A 62 4.52 2.05 9.07
C TYR A 62 5.47 0.96 9.56
N LEU A 63 6.10 0.26 8.62
CA LEU A 63 7.00 -0.87 8.83
C LEU A 63 8.02 -0.68 9.96
N GLY A 64 8.21 -1.72 10.78
CA GLY A 64 9.22 -1.75 11.85
C GLY A 64 8.84 -1.00 13.12
N ALA A 65 9.78 -0.90 14.05
CA ALA A 65 9.53 -0.34 15.38
C ALA A 65 9.35 1.20 15.32
N PRO A 66 8.44 1.79 16.13
CA PRO A 66 8.20 3.24 16.11
C PRO A 66 9.41 4.12 16.47
N GLY A 67 10.37 3.59 17.24
CA GLY A 67 11.57 4.30 17.66
C GLY A 67 12.71 4.30 16.63
N GLN A 68 12.59 3.51 15.57
CA GLN A 68 13.60 3.36 14.53
C GLN A 68 13.25 4.23 13.31
N PRO A 69 14.22 4.88 12.64
CA PRO A 69 13.97 5.51 11.34
C PRO A 69 13.30 4.56 10.34
N LEU A 70 12.31 5.06 9.59
CA LEU A 70 11.56 4.20 8.66
C LEU A 70 12.42 3.65 7.53
N ALA A 71 13.35 4.45 7.02
CA ALA A 71 14.27 4.02 5.98
C ALA A 71 15.13 2.83 6.45
N GLU A 72 15.61 2.85 7.69
CA GLU A 72 16.40 1.74 8.27
C GLU A 72 15.55 0.47 8.40
N ALA A 73 14.33 0.57 8.94
CA ALA A 73 13.43 -0.58 9.04
C ALA A 73 13.12 -1.23 7.68
N VAL A 74 13.00 -0.41 6.62
CA VAL A 74 12.81 -0.90 5.25
C VAL A 74 14.10 -1.58 4.74
N ARG A 75 15.27 -0.98 4.95
CA ARG A 75 16.56 -1.59 4.57
C ARG A 75 16.79 -2.91 5.28
N GLU A 76 16.51 -3.00 6.58
CA GLU A 76 16.61 -4.24 7.36
C GLU A 76 15.70 -5.32 6.80
N ARG A 77 14.44 -4.99 6.48
CA ARG A 77 13.51 -5.93 5.85
C ARG A 77 14.04 -6.44 4.50
N ILE A 78 14.65 -5.57 3.70
CA ILE A 78 15.24 -5.98 2.42
C ILE A 78 16.48 -6.86 2.64
N THR A 79 17.35 -6.52 3.59
CA THR A 79 18.52 -7.34 3.96
C THR A 79 18.10 -8.72 4.45
N GLN A 80 17.04 -8.82 5.26
CA GLN A 80 16.51 -10.12 5.71
C GLN A 80 16.04 -10.99 4.55
N ALA A 81 15.46 -10.39 3.50
CA ALA A 81 14.95 -11.11 2.34
C ALA A 81 16.03 -11.43 1.30
N LEU A 82 17.00 -10.53 1.09
CA LEU A 82 17.93 -10.58 -0.06
C LEU A 82 19.41 -10.67 0.34
N GLY A 83 19.75 -10.59 1.63
CA GLY A 83 21.13 -10.54 2.12
C GLY A 83 21.86 -9.21 1.89
N ARG A 84 21.20 -8.23 1.27
CA ARG A 84 21.73 -6.88 1.00
C ARG A 84 20.65 -5.82 1.10
N ALA A 85 21.03 -4.57 1.35
CA ALA A 85 20.12 -3.42 1.25
C ALA A 85 20.57 -2.44 0.15
N PRO A 86 19.61 -1.81 -0.56
CA PRO A 86 19.90 -0.66 -1.41
C PRO A 86 20.54 0.47 -0.58
N GLN A 87 21.32 1.33 -1.24
CA GLN A 87 22.01 2.46 -0.59
C GLN A 87 21.39 3.83 -0.96
N GLY A 88 20.49 3.85 -1.94
CA GLY A 88 19.84 5.08 -2.39
C GLY A 88 18.63 5.49 -1.55
N PRO A 89 17.92 6.54 -2.00
CA PRO A 89 16.72 7.04 -1.36
C PRO A 89 15.60 5.99 -1.36
N ILE A 90 14.68 6.14 -0.40
CA ILE A 90 13.48 5.32 -0.29
C ILE A 90 12.28 6.25 -0.40
N ARG A 91 11.40 5.99 -1.37
CA ARG A 91 10.19 6.77 -1.60
C ARG A 91 8.97 5.95 -1.25
N LEU A 92 8.18 6.45 -0.31
CA LEU A 92 7.01 5.80 0.24
C LEU A 92 5.73 6.34 -0.41
N LEU A 93 5.01 5.48 -1.11
CA LEU A 93 3.65 5.74 -1.58
C LEU A 93 2.63 5.24 -0.56
N THR A 94 1.86 6.16 0.04
CA THR A 94 1.00 5.83 1.18
C THR A 94 -0.19 6.77 1.38
N HIS A 95 -1.15 6.33 2.21
CA HIS A 95 -2.09 7.20 2.90
C HIS A 95 -1.60 7.58 4.31
N PRO A 96 -1.40 8.89 4.60
CA PRO A 96 -1.15 9.35 5.97
C PRO A 96 -2.42 9.26 6.84
N ARG A 97 -2.28 9.53 8.13
CA ARG A 97 -3.37 9.56 9.09
C ARG A 97 -4.21 10.82 8.90
N TYR A 98 -5.53 10.69 8.88
CA TYR A 98 -6.48 11.80 8.80
C TYR A 98 -7.29 11.90 10.11
N ALA A 99 -7.26 13.05 10.77
CA ALA A 99 -7.98 13.33 12.01
C ALA A 99 -7.84 12.19 13.05
N GLY A 100 -6.60 11.73 13.26
CA GLY A 100 -6.31 10.66 14.22
C GLY A 100 -6.51 9.23 13.71
N HIS A 101 -7.13 9.03 12.55
CA HIS A 101 -7.46 7.71 12.00
C HIS A 101 -6.59 7.37 10.79
N VAL A 102 -6.05 6.15 10.79
CA VAL A 102 -5.28 5.62 9.66
C VAL A 102 -6.11 4.52 8.98
N PHE A 103 -6.34 4.70 7.68
CA PHE A 103 -6.87 3.66 6.82
C PHE A 103 -5.92 3.50 5.64
N ASN A 104 -4.94 2.61 5.81
CA ASN A 104 -3.84 2.42 4.88
C ASN A 104 -3.64 0.91 4.64
N PRO A 105 -4.43 0.30 3.74
CA PRO A 105 -4.39 -1.15 3.55
C PRO A 105 -3.06 -1.62 2.95
N VAL A 106 -2.39 -0.76 2.18
CA VAL A 106 -1.08 -1.05 1.58
C VAL A 106 -0.22 0.20 1.45
N SER A 107 1.05 0.08 1.81
CA SER A 107 2.11 1.05 1.54
C SER A 107 3.14 0.43 0.60
N PHE A 108 3.62 1.21 -0.37
CA PHE A 108 4.68 0.77 -1.28
C PHE A 108 5.94 1.60 -1.07
N TYR A 109 7.06 0.94 -0.77
CA TYR A 109 8.38 1.56 -0.65
C TYR A 109 9.17 1.27 -1.91
N TYR A 110 9.39 2.30 -2.72
CA TYR A 110 10.27 2.26 -3.88
C TYR A 110 11.69 2.56 -3.43
N CYS A 111 12.56 1.56 -3.49
CA CYS A 111 13.93 1.64 -2.98
C CYS A 111 14.91 1.71 -4.15
N TYR A 112 15.74 2.73 -4.16
CA TYR A 112 16.64 3.03 -5.28
C TYR A 112 18.08 2.63 -4.98
N ALA A 113 18.86 2.39 -6.02
CA ALA A 113 20.30 2.27 -5.94
C ALA A 113 20.94 3.62 -5.56
N ALA A 114 22.25 3.61 -5.28
CA ALA A 114 22.99 4.80 -4.82
C ALA A 114 22.88 6.01 -5.78
N ASP A 115 22.59 5.79 -7.06
CA ASP A 115 22.38 6.84 -8.06
C ASP A 115 21.07 7.64 -7.87
N GLY A 116 20.17 7.20 -7.00
CA GLY A 116 18.89 7.84 -6.73
C GLY A 116 17.84 7.75 -7.85
N THR A 117 18.11 6.98 -8.90
CA THR A 117 17.25 6.89 -10.10
C THR A 117 16.95 5.46 -10.52
N THR A 118 17.90 4.53 -10.35
CA THR A 118 17.70 3.12 -10.66
C THR A 118 16.92 2.44 -9.54
N LEU A 119 15.75 1.88 -9.86
CA LEU A 119 14.93 1.15 -8.89
C LEU A 119 15.56 -0.23 -8.63
N ASP A 120 15.89 -0.51 -7.36
CA ASP A 120 16.50 -1.79 -6.94
C ASP A 120 15.44 -2.79 -6.47
N SER A 121 14.48 -2.33 -5.67
CA SER A 121 13.41 -3.16 -5.12
C SER A 121 12.17 -2.36 -4.75
N ILE A 122 11.02 -3.04 -4.72
CA ILE A 122 9.78 -2.52 -4.13
C ILE A 122 9.47 -3.33 -2.88
N VAL A 123 9.15 -2.67 -1.77
CA VAL A 123 8.58 -3.34 -0.59
C VAL A 123 7.10 -2.99 -0.50
N ALA A 124 6.23 -4.00 -0.48
CA ALA A 124 4.79 -3.83 -0.31
C ALA A 124 4.39 -4.23 1.10
N GLU A 125 4.18 -3.24 1.98
CA GLU A 125 3.65 -3.46 3.32
C GLU A 125 2.13 -3.46 3.26
N ILE A 126 1.54 -4.62 3.55
CA ILE A 126 0.11 -4.81 3.64
C ILE A 126 -0.29 -4.86 5.11
N THR A 127 -1.28 -4.05 5.48
CA THR A 127 -1.88 -4.07 6.82
C THR A 127 -3.27 -4.67 6.74
N ASN A 128 -3.50 -5.80 7.42
CA ASN A 128 -4.83 -6.42 7.48
C ASN A 128 -5.69 -5.72 8.55
N THR A 129 -6.91 -5.35 8.19
CA THR A 129 -7.96 -4.88 9.10
C THR A 129 -9.04 -5.96 9.21
N PRO A 130 -9.48 -6.39 10.41
CA PRO A 130 -9.32 -5.72 11.73
C PRO A 130 -8.12 -6.15 12.58
N TRP A 131 -7.41 -7.23 12.24
CA TRP A 131 -6.38 -7.83 13.13
C TRP A 131 -5.10 -6.99 13.28
N LYS A 132 -4.92 -5.93 12.50
CA LYS A 132 -3.75 -5.04 12.49
C LYS A 132 -2.41 -5.73 12.25
N GLU A 133 -2.44 -6.97 11.77
CA GLU A 133 -1.24 -7.67 11.34
C GLU A 133 -0.66 -6.99 10.11
N ARG A 134 0.66 -6.88 10.06
CA ARG A 134 1.40 -6.29 8.95
C ARG A 134 2.34 -7.31 8.36
N HIS A 135 2.37 -7.35 7.04
CA HIS A 135 3.33 -8.17 6.31
C HIS A 135 3.92 -7.37 5.17
N ALA A 136 5.23 -7.49 4.98
CA ALA A 136 5.94 -6.78 3.93
C ALA A 136 6.59 -7.78 2.96
N TYR A 137 6.11 -7.78 1.73
CA TYR A 137 6.70 -8.50 0.61
C TYR A 137 7.83 -7.67 0.03
N VAL A 138 8.98 -8.30 -0.21
CA VAL A 138 10.12 -7.67 -0.90
C VAL A 138 10.14 -8.18 -2.33
N LEU A 139 10.13 -7.25 -3.29
CA LEU A 139 10.05 -7.50 -4.74
C LEU A 139 11.33 -6.96 -5.40
N PRO A 140 12.36 -7.78 -5.62
CA PRO A 140 13.59 -7.34 -6.27
C PRO A 140 13.34 -7.08 -7.74
N VAL A 141 13.79 -5.94 -8.27
CA VAL A 141 13.64 -5.61 -9.71
C VAL A 141 14.41 -6.60 -10.58
N ALA A 142 15.54 -7.12 -10.09
CA ALA A 142 16.33 -8.15 -10.79
C ALA A 142 15.58 -9.47 -11.01
N GLN A 143 14.50 -9.73 -10.26
CA GLN A 143 13.65 -10.92 -10.41
C GLN A 143 12.34 -10.62 -11.18
N ALA A 144 12.15 -9.37 -11.61
CA ALA A 144 10.96 -8.98 -12.34
C ALA A 144 11.06 -9.39 -13.81
N ASP A 145 9.96 -9.87 -14.37
CA ASP A 145 9.78 -9.90 -15.82
C ASP A 145 9.38 -8.48 -16.29
N ALA A 146 10.27 -7.86 -17.08
CA ALA A 146 10.10 -6.49 -17.55
C ALA A 146 9.35 -6.45 -18.88
N GLN A 147 8.16 -5.84 -18.86
CA GLN A 147 7.29 -5.67 -20.03
C GLN A 147 7.11 -4.17 -20.29
N GLY A 148 8.04 -3.59 -21.06
CA GLY A 148 8.12 -2.14 -21.22
C GLY A 148 8.44 -1.44 -19.90
N ARG A 149 7.52 -0.59 -19.40
CA ARG A 149 7.66 0.08 -18.09
C ARG A 149 7.14 -0.76 -16.92
N ALA A 150 6.44 -1.86 -17.19
CA ALA A 150 5.84 -2.70 -16.17
C ALA A 150 6.84 -3.76 -15.69
N LEU A 151 6.96 -3.88 -14.38
CA LEU A 151 7.74 -4.90 -13.70
C LEU A 151 6.76 -5.92 -13.12
N CYS A 152 6.93 -7.20 -13.49
CA CYS A 152 5.98 -8.26 -13.16
C CYS A 152 6.64 -9.32 -12.26
N TRP A 153 5.93 -9.71 -11.20
CA TRP A 153 6.34 -10.80 -10.29
C TRP A 153 5.20 -11.80 -10.14
N SER A 154 5.56 -13.08 -10.00
CA SER A 154 4.64 -14.15 -9.64
C SER A 154 5.22 -14.94 -8.47
N PHE A 155 4.46 -15.10 -7.39
CA PHE A 155 4.91 -15.76 -6.16
C PHE A 155 3.74 -16.23 -5.31
N ASP A 156 3.97 -17.20 -4.41
CA ASP A 156 2.90 -17.75 -3.57
C ASP A 156 2.43 -16.77 -2.49
N LYS A 157 1.13 -16.78 -2.20
CA LYS A 157 0.51 -15.94 -1.16
C LYS A 157 0.88 -16.45 0.24
N GLN A 158 1.82 -15.75 0.86
CA GLN A 158 2.29 -16.08 2.22
C GLN A 158 1.54 -15.36 3.36
N PHE A 159 0.54 -14.50 3.08
CA PHE A 159 -0.14 -13.69 4.11
C PHE A 159 -1.67 -13.70 3.97
N HIS A 160 -2.38 -13.85 5.10
CA HIS A 160 -3.84 -13.88 5.15
C HIS A 160 -4.40 -12.44 5.21
N VAL A 161 -4.46 -11.77 4.04
CA VAL A 161 -4.90 -10.36 3.93
C VAL A 161 -6.41 -10.18 4.06
N SER A 162 -7.21 -11.24 3.91
CA SER A 162 -8.67 -11.15 3.96
C SER A 162 -9.30 -12.47 4.42
N PRO A 163 -10.31 -12.45 5.30
CA PRO A 163 -11.07 -13.63 5.69
C PRO A 163 -11.90 -14.23 4.54
N PHE A 164 -11.97 -13.55 3.40
CA PHE A 164 -12.66 -14.03 2.20
C PHE A 164 -11.67 -14.51 1.11
N MET A 165 -10.41 -14.76 1.46
CA MET A 165 -9.37 -15.25 0.53
C MET A 165 -8.50 -16.32 1.18
N GLN A 166 -8.60 -17.54 0.64
CA GLN A 166 -7.80 -18.70 1.06
C GLN A 166 -6.29 -18.44 0.92
N MET A 167 -5.49 -19.20 1.65
CA MET A 167 -4.02 -19.08 1.65
C MET A 167 -3.37 -19.69 0.41
N ASP A 168 -3.96 -20.77 -0.13
CA ASP A 168 -3.45 -21.49 -1.30
C ASP A 168 -3.77 -20.73 -2.61
N CYS A 169 -3.13 -19.58 -2.78
CA CYS A 169 -3.26 -18.73 -3.96
C CYS A 169 -1.89 -18.26 -4.46
N GLU A 170 -1.76 -18.06 -5.76
CA GLU A 170 -0.61 -17.42 -6.40
C GLU A 170 -0.90 -15.93 -6.57
N TYR A 171 0.04 -15.07 -6.17
CA TYR A 171 0.01 -13.64 -6.48
C TYR A 171 0.70 -13.37 -7.81
N ARG A 172 0.05 -12.58 -8.67
CA ARG A 172 0.67 -11.98 -9.86
C ARG A 172 0.57 -10.48 -9.77
N TRP A 173 1.68 -9.82 -9.51
CA TRP A 173 1.71 -8.38 -9.29
C TRP A 173 2.49 -7.68 -10.39
N ARG A 174 2.00 -6.51 -10.78
CA ARG A 174 2.64 -5.63 -11.76
C ARG A 174 2.73 -4.22 -11.21
N PHE A 175 3.90 -3.63 -11.32
CA PHE A 175 4.15 -2.25 -10.90
C PHE A 175 4.84 -1.47 -12.00
N THR A 176 4.59 -0.17 -12.06
CA THR A 176 5.50 0.77 -12.72
C THR A 176 6.32 1.51 -11.67
N ALA A 177 7.53 1.93 -12.04
CA ALA A 177 8.27 2.89 -11.22
C ALA A 177 7.49 4.23 -11.16
N PRO A 178 7.59 5.01 -10.06
CA PRO A 178 6.94 6.31 -9.97
C PRO A 178 7.48 7.30 -11.01
N GLY A 179 6.62 7.72 -11.94
CA GLY A 179 6.93 8.69 -13.00
C GLY A 179 5.85 9.76 -13.11
N ASP A 180 5.46 10.14 -14.33
CA ASP A 180 4.30 11.02 -14.53
C ASP A 180 2.99 10.30 -14.17
N ASP A 181 2.97 8.98 -14.34
CA ASP A 181 1.93 8.06 -13.92
C ASP A 181 2.51 6.95 -13.03
N LEU A 182 1.63 6.30 -12.26
CA LEU A 182 1.96 5.13 -11.45
C LEU A 182 0.82 4.14 -11.45
N HIS A 183 1.16 2.90 -11.80
CA HIS A 183 0.24 1.79 -11.95
C HIS A 183 0.66 0.64 -11.04
N VAL A 184 -0.27 0.16 -10.24
CA VAL A 184 -0.11 -1.07 -9.45
C VAL A 184 -1.28 -1.98 -9.76
N HIS A 185 -0.99 -3.20 -10.20
CA HIS A 185 -1.98 -4.22 -10.47
C HIS A 185 -1.65 -5.47 -9.68
N MET A 186 -2.59 -5.95 -8.88
CA MET A 186 -2.39 -7.13 -8.04
C MET A 186 -3.47 -8.15 -8.36
N GLN A 187 -3.08 -9.37 -8.72
CA GLN A 187 -4.01 -10.47 -8.98
C GLN A 187 -3.78 -11.61 -8.01
N VAL A 188 -4.88 -12.29 -7.68
CA VAL A 188 -4.91 -13.51 -6.88
C VAL A 188 -5.43 -14.63 -7.77
N TRP A 189 -4.60 -15.64 -8.00
CA TRP A 189 -4.91 -16.81 -8.81
C TRP A 189 -5.02 -18.04 -7.91
N ARG A 190 -5.94 -18.94 -8.25
CA ARG A 190 -6.07 -20.25 -7.61
C ARG A 190 -6.46 -21.27 -8.66
N GLU A 191 -5.75 -22.40 -8.71
CA GLU A 191 -6.00 -23.48 -9.67
C GLU A 191 -6.10 -22.97 -11.13
N GLY A 192 -5.22 -22.03 -11.50
CA GLY A 192 -5.20 -21.45 -12.86
C GLY A 192 -6.32 -20.45 -13.15
N VAL A 193 -7.15 -20.07 -12.18
CA VAL A 193 -8.24 -19.10 -12.34
C VAL A 193 -7.99 -17.85 -11.50
N CYS A 194 -8.09 -16.67 -12.13
CA CYS A 194 -8.02 -15.38 -11.44
C CYS A 194 -9.26 -15.19 -10.55
N GLN A 195 -9.08 -15.23 -9.24
CA GLN A 195 -10.15 -15.09 -8.25
C GLN A 195 -10.48 -13.63 -7.96
N PHE A 196 -9.45 -12.78 -7.93
CA PHE A 196 -9.56 -11.38 -7.54
C PHE A 196 -8.45 -10.55 -8.19
N ASP A 197 -8.75 -9.30 -8.51
CA ASP A 197 -7.76 -8.30 -8.83
C ASP A 197 -8.04 -6.91 -8.24
N ALA A 198 -6.96 -6.15 -8.15
CA ALA A 198 -6.94 -4.79 -7.65
C ALA A 198 -6.07 -3.92 -8.57
N ASP A 199 -6.67 -2.90 -9.18
CA ASP A 199 -5.99 -1.94 -10.03
C ASP A 199 -5.92 -0.58 -9.34
N LEU A 200 -4.71 -0.05 -9.18
CA LEU A 200 -4.44 1.31 -8.75
C LEU A 200 -3.77 2.06 -9.90
N VAL A 201 -4.46 3.08 -10.42
CA VAL A 201 -3.96 3.92 -11.51
C VAL A 201 -3.96 5.36 -11.04
N MET A 202 -2.79 6.01 -11.09
CA MET A 202 -2.62 7.36 -10.56
C MET A 202 -1.74 8.23 -11.45
N GLN A 203 -1.97 9.52 -11.38
CA GLN A 203 -1.23 10.58 -12.05
C GLN A 203 -0.49 11.42 -11.02
N ARG A 204 0.74 11.79 -11.35
CA ARG A 204 1.61 12.61 -10.50
C ARG A 204 1.17 14.07 -10.57
N HIS A 205 1.11 14.68 -9.39
CA HIS A 205 0.86 16.10 -9.22
C HIS A 205 1.92 16.73 -8.31
N PRO A 206 2.30 18.00 -8.55
CA PRO A 206 3.27 18.70 -7.73
C PRO A 206 2.88 18.77 -6.25
N PHE A 207 3.88 18.60 -5.37
CA PHE A 207 3.70 18.66 -3.92
C PHE A 207 3.59 20.11 -3.39
N THR A 208 2.53 20.82 -3.79
CA THR A 208 2.31 22.23 -3.45
C THR A 208 1.26 22.41 -2.35
N GLY A 209 1.25 23.59 -1.70
CA GLY A 209 0.20 23.92 -0.72
C GLY A 209 -1.21 23.82 -1.29
N ARG A 210 -1.41 24.32 -2.52
CA ARG A 210 -2.67 24.19 -3.26
C ARG A 210 -3.02 22.72 -3.56
N GLY A 211 -2.02 21.92 -3.95
CA GLY A 211 -2.19 20.49 -4.18
C GLY A 211 -2.67 19.74 -2.92
N LEU A 212 -2.02 19.98 -1.78
CA LEU A 212 -2.38 19.36 -0.51
C LEU A 212 -3.73 19.85 0.02
N ALA A 213 -4.05 21.14 -0.10
CA ALA A 213 -5.38 21.66 0.21
C ALA A 213 -6.46 20.98 -0.66
N GLY A 214 -6.19 20.75 -1.95
CA GLY A 214 -7.09 20.00 -2.83
C GLY A 214 -7.31 18.55 -2.39
N VAL A 215 -6.28 17.90 -1.82
CA VAL A 215 -6.45 16.56 -1.21
C VAL A 215 -7.40 16.66 0.00
N LEU A 216 -7.17 17.64 0.87
CA LEU A 216 -8.01 17.87 2.05
C LEU A 216 -9.45 18.28 1.75
N LEU A 217 -9.74 18.88 0.59
CA LEU A 217 -11.10 19.24 0.20
C LEU A 217 -11.84 18.07 -0.43
N ARG A 218 -11.13 17.26 -1.23
CA ARG A 218 -11.75 16.20 -2.05
C ARG A 218 -11.83 14.85 -1.33
N TYR A 219 -10.96 14.61 -0.35
CA TYR A 219 -10.85 13.33 0.35
C TYR A 219 -11.10 13.31 1.88
N PRO A 220 -11.52 14.39 2.59
CA PRO A 220 -11.62 14.39 4.05
C PRO A 220 -12.79 13.51 4.54
N LEU A 221 -13.89 13.49 3.79
CA LEU A 221 -15.04 12.61 4.02
C LEU A 221 -14.80 11.19 3.46
N MET A 222 -13.72 10.99 2.70
CA MET A 222 -13.47 9.72 2.04
C MET A 222 -12.90 8.69 2.99
N THR A 223 -12.10 9.04 4.00
CA THR A 223 -11.66 8.04 5.00
C THR A 223 -12.85 7.44 5.75
N LEU A 224 -13.80 8.28 6.19
CA LEU A 224 -15.06 7.82 6.81
C LEU A 224 -15.98 7.10 5.81
N LYS A 225 -16.17 7.63 4.60
CA LYS A 225 -17.01 6.99 3.58
C LYS A 225 -16.42 5.69 3.03
N VAL A 226 -15.10 5.57 2.90
CA VAL A 226 -14.40 4.37 2.43
C VAL A 226 -14.37 3.34 3.54
N VAL A 227 -14.10 3.72 4.79
CA VAL A 227 -14.25 2.82 5.94
C VAL A 227 -15.70 2.33 6.03
N ALA A 228 -16.69 3.24 5.99
CA ALA A 228 -18.10 2.88 6.00
C ALA A 228 -18.49 2.03 4.78
N ALA A 229 -18.00 2.34 3.58
CA ALA A 229 -18.26 1.57 2.36
C ALA A 229 -17.57 0.20 2.40
N ILE A 230 -16.38 0.07 2.98
CA ILE A 230 -15.67 -1.20 3.13
C ILE A 230 -16.37 -2.06 4.19
N HIS A 231 -16.80 -1.48 5.30
CA HIS A 231 -17.61 -2.18 6.30
C HIS A 231 -18.98 -2.55 5.72
N TRP A 232 -19.58 -1.69 4.91
CA TRP A 232 -20.84 -1.96 4.20
C TRP A 232 -20.67 -3.06 3.14
N GLN A 233 -19.56 -3.09 2.40
CA GLN A 233 -19.28 -4.16 1.45
C GLN A 233 -18.95 -5.48 2.18
N ALA A 234 -18.18 -5.44 3.27
CA ALA A 234 -17.96 -6.60 4.13
C ALA A 234 -19.28 -7.15 4.69
N LEU A 235 -20.18 -6.27 5.16
CA LEU A 235 -21.53 -6.62 5.60
C LEU A 235 -22.37 -7.20 4.46
N ARG A 236 -22.28 -6.64 3.25
CA ARG A 236 -22.99 -7.12 2.05
C ARG A 236 -22.46 -8.46 1.55
N LEU A 237 -21.16 -8.72 1.69
CA LEU A 237 -20.54 -10.03 1.41
C LEU A 237 -20.94 -11.07 2.46
N TRP A 238 -21.03 -10.67 3.73
CA TRP A 238 -21.54 -11.49 4.83
C TRP A 238 -23.04 -11.83 4.66
N LEU A 239 -23.88 -10.84 4.32
CA LEU A 239 -25.29 -11.03 3.96
C LEU A 239 -25.47 -11.92 2.72
N LYS A 240 -24.49 -11.93 1.80
CA LYS A 240 -24.46 -12.82 0.63
C LYS A 240 -23.92 -14.23 0.93
N ARG A 241 -23.65 -14.57 2.20
CA ARG A 241 -23.15 -15.88 2.64
C ARG A 241 -21.84 -16.32 1.98
N ASN A 242 -20.96 -15.39 1.64
CA ASN A 242 -19.61 -15.76 1.22
C ASN A 242 -18.88 -16.47 2.38
N PRO A 243 -18.21 -17.61 2.12
CA PRO A 243 -17.53 -18.35 3.17
C PRO A 243 -16.42 -17.49 3.79
N VAL A 244 -16.45 -17.42 5.12
CA VAL A 244 -15.42 -16.80 5.96
C VAL A 244 -14.40 -17.91 6.25
N HIS A 245 -13.16 -17.68 5.86
CA HIS A 245 -12.03 -18.56 6.17
C HIS A 245 -11.35 -18.04 7.42
N ASP A 246 -11.25 -18.92 8.42
CA ASP A 246 -10.64 -18.61 9.70
C ASP A 246 -9.13 -18.37 9.55
N HIS A 247 -8.62 -17.51 10.42
CA HIS A 247 -7.20 -17.24 10.52
C HIS A 247 -6.47 -18.53 10.95
N PRO A 248 -5.38 -18.93 10.29
CA PRO A 248 -4.70 -20.21 10.58
C PRO A 248 -4.12 -20.32 12.00
N SER A 249 -4.10 -19.23 12.79
CA SER A 249 -3.65 -19.27 14.20
C SER A 249 -4.70 -19.75 15.21
N LEU A 250 -5.95 -20.03 14.80
CA LEU A 250 -7.00 -20.52 15.71
C LEU A 250 -7.31 -22.03 15.55
N ALA A 251 -6.71 -22.72 14.59
CA ALA A 251 -6.91 -24.17 14.37
C ALA A 251 -5.98 -25.06 15.23
N GLY A 252 -5.52 -24.56 16.39
CA GLY A 252 -4.50 -25.23 17.20
C GLY A 252 -4.65 -25.01 18.70
N LYS A 253 -5.88 -24.97 19.22
CA LYS A 253 -6.15 -25.25 20.64
C LYS A 253 -7.43 -26.08 20.75
N SER A 254 -7.27 -27.39 20.60
CA SER A 254 -8.13 -28.36 21.26
C SER A 254 -7.40 -28.84 22.52
N PRO A 255 -8.16 -29.12 23.60
CA PRO A 255 -7.66 -29.20 24.98
C PRO A 255 -6.60 -30.27 25.23
#